data_AF-A0A9D4X7P8-F1
#
_entry.id   AF-A0A9D4X7P8-F1
#
_cell.length_a   1.000
_cell.length_b   1.000
_cell.length_c   1.000
_cell.angle_alpha   90.00
_cell.angle_beta   90.00
_cell.angle_gamma   90.00
#
_symmetry.space_group_name_H-M   'P 1'
#
loop_
_entity.id
_entity.type
_entity.pdbx_description
1 polymer ?
#
loop_
_entity_poly.entity_id
_entity_poly.type
_entity_poly.pdbx_seq_one_letter_code
_entity_poly.pdbx_strand_id
1 'polypeptide(L)'
;IFYKNKERVSKEFLDVVGVKDKSKLVLMEDPISKEKRYLEMRKNVTMEKASKSISEISLDVDRLAGQVSALETIINKGGKVVEADLLKLIEKLMNQLLRLDGVIADGDVKLQRKIQVKRVQKYVETLDTLRNSSVHFIQRIKWTKSKRSGVNS
;
A
#
# COMPACT_ATOMS: atom_id res chain seq x y z
N ILE A 1 -22.10 -31.72 7.32
CA ILE A 1 -23.13 -32.67 6.83
C ILE A 1 -22.66 -34.08 7.16
N PHE A 2 -23.48 -34.88 7.83
CA PHE A 2 -23.19 -36.30 8.09
C PHE A 2 -23.91 -37.16 7.04
N TYR A 3 -23.17 -38.06 6.39
CA TYR A 3 -23.75 -39.12 5.57
C TYR A 3 -23.07 -40.44 5.95
N LYS A 4 -23.86 -41.43 6.38
CA LYS A 4 -23.41 -42.77 6.80
C LYS A 4 -22.26 -42.77 7.84
N ASN A 5 -22.47 -42.11 8.99
CA ASN A 5 -21.59 -42.16 10.17
C ASN A 5 -20.12 -41.80 9.93
N LYS A 6 -19.81 -41.03 8.89
CA LYS A 6 -18.48 -40.44 8.67
C LYS A 6 -18.61 -38.92 8.59
N GLU A 7 -17.86 -38.24 9.44
CA GLU A 7 -17.71 -36.78 9.39
C GLU A 7 -16.97 -36.41 8.11
N ARG A 8 -17.62 -35.64 7.23
CA ARG A 8 -17.03 -35.14 5.99
C ARG A 8 -16.93 -33.62 6.11
N VAL A 9 -15.69 -33.15 6.18
CA VAL A 9 -15.34 -31.76 5.95
C VAL A 9 -15.25 -31.58 4.44
N SER A 10 -16.22 -30.95 3.79
CA SER A 10 -15.89 -30.07 2.68
C SER A 10 -17.05 -29.19 2.22
N LYS A 11 -16.61 -28.09 1.63
CA LYS A 11 -17.24 -26.80 1.34
C LYS A 11 -17.81 -26.74 -0.08
N GLU A 12 -17.78 -27.83 -0.84
CA GLU A 12 -18.01 -27.80 -2.28
C GLU A 12 -18.73 -29.09 -2.70
N PHE A 13 -19.61 -28.99 -3.70
CA PHE A 13 -20.40 -30.05 -4.33
C PHE A 13 -21.74 -30.44 -3.67
N LEU A 14 -22.73 -29.55 -3.82
CA LEU A 14 -24.14 -29.98 -3.93
C LEU A 14 -24.67 -29.99 -5.38
N ASP A 15 -23.86 -29.62 -6.38
CA ASP A 15 -24.30 -29.62 -7.80
C ASP A 15 -24.04 -30.92 -8.56
N VAL A 16 -23.35 -31.91 -7.98
CA VAL A 16 -22.95 -33.15 -8.70
C VAL A 16 -23.72 -34.39 -8.25
N VAL A 17 -24.53 -34.34 -7.18
CA VAL A 17 -25.23 -35.53 -6.71
C VAL A 17 -26.69 -35.44 -7.10
N GLY A 18 -27.03 -36.09 -8.22
CA GLY A 18 -28.42 -36.36 -8.62
C GLY A 18 -29.18 -37.00 -7.46
N VAL A 19 -30.02 -36.20 -6.79
CA VAL A 19 -30.85 -36.64 -5.68
C VAL A 19 -32.02 -37.43 -6.25
N LYS A 20 -31.87 -38.75 -6.36
CA LYS A 20 -33.00 -39.67 -6.56
C LYS A 20 -33.69 -39.94 -5.22
N ASP A 21 -34.99 -39.64 -5.23
CA ASP A 21 -36.06 -40.03 -4.31
C ASP A 21 -35.92 -39.78 -2.79
N LYS A 22 -36.78 -38.86 -2.32
CA LYS A 22 -37.48 -38.83 -1.01
C LYS A 22 -36.68 -38.87 0.30
N SER A 23 -35.39 -38.57 0.30
CA SER A 23 -34.65 -38.36 1.55
C SER A 23 -34.83 -36.93 2.06
N LYS A 24 -35.65 -36.76 3.10
CA LYS A 24 -35.88 -35.49 3.81
C LYS A 24 -34.61 -35.09 4.56
N LEU A 25 -33.69 -34.39 3.89
CA LEU A 25 -32.50 -33.81 4.51
C LEU A 25 -32.95 -32.67 5.43
N VAL A 26 -33.06 -32.95 6.73
CA VAL A 26 -33.27 -31.90 7.74
C VAL A 26 -31.93 -31.24 8.00
N LEU A 27 -31.74 -30.05 7.42
CA LEU A 27 -30.60 -29.17 7.69
C LEU A 27 -30.73 -28.59 9.12
N MET A 28 -30.35 -29.35 10.14
CA MET A 28 -30.16 -28.80 11.48
C MET A 28 -28.82 -28.04 11.50
N GLU A 29 -28.87 -26.72 11.36
CA GLU A 29 -27.71 -25.86 11.64
C GLU A 29 -27.48 -25.78 13.16
N ASP A 30 -26.37 -26.36 13.62
CA ASP A 30 -25.87 -26.24 14.99
C ASP A 30 -25.60 -24.75 15.33
N PRO A 31 -26.06 -24.23 16.49
CA PRO A 31 -25.72 -22.90 16.98
C PRO A 31 -24.23 -22.54 16.89
N ILE A 32 -23.34 -23.52 17.11
CA ILE A 32 -21.88 -23.35 17.01
C ILE A 32 -21.45 -23.07 15.57
N SER A 33 -22.12 -23.68 14.59
CA SER A 33 -21.85 -23.46 13.16
C SER A 33 -22.30 -22.09 12.69
N LYS A 34 -23.40 -21.55 13.24
CA LYS A 34 -23.85 -20.17 12.97
C LYS A 34 -22.86 -19.15 13.52
N GLU A 35 -22.45 -19.30 14.77
CA GLU A 35 -21.49 -18.40 15.41
C GLU A 35 -20.15 -18.39 14.66
N LYS A 36 -19.64 -19.56 14.27
CA LYS A 36 -18.43 -19.69 13.47
C LYS A 36 -18.55 -18.98 12.12
N ARG A 37 -19.69 -19.13 11.42
CA ARG A 37 -19.97 -18.45 10.14
C ARG A 37 -20.04 -16.93 10.27
N TYR A 38 -20.65 -16.41 11.34
CA TYR A 38 -20.72 -14.97 11.59
C TYR A 38 -19.34 -14.36 11.87
N LEU A 39 -18.51 -15.04 12.66
CA LEU A 39 -17.13 -14.63 12.92
C LEU A 39 -16.28 -14.62 11.64
N GLU A 40 -16.43 -15.63 10.79
CA GLU A 40 -15.71 -15.73 9.52
C GLU A 40 -16.16 -14.63 8.54
N MET A 41 -17.46 -14.34 8.46
CA MET A 41 -17.98 -13.24 7.64
C MET A 41 -17.47 -11.87 8.12
N ARG A 42 -17.41 -11.62 9.43
CA ARG A 42 -16.83 -10.38 9.99
C ARG A 42 -15.34 -10.24 9.71
N LYS A 43 -14.57 -11.33 9.79
CA LYS A 43 -13.16 -11.34 9.41
C LYS A 43 -12.98 -11.01 7.94
N ASN A 44 -13.75 -11.63 7.06
CA ASN A 44 -13.67 -11.37 5.62
C ASN A 44 -14.03 -9.91 5.28
N VAL A 45 -15.09 -9.35 5.88
CA VAL A 45 -15.44 -7.93 5.66
C VAL A 45 -14.31 -6.99 6.11
N THR A 46 -13.64 -7.30 7.22
CA THR A 46 -12.49 -6.50 7.70
C THR A 46 -11.30 -6.62 6.74
N MET A 47 -11.02 -7.81 6.23
CA MET A 47 -9.92 -8.04 5.27
C MET A 47 -10.18 -7.37 3.93
N GLU A 48 -11.42 -7.44 3.42
CA GLU A 48 -11.83 -6.73 2.20
C GLU A 48 -11.67 -5.21 2.34
N LYS A 49 -12.04 -4.64 3.50
CA LYS A 49 -11.84 -3.20 3.77
C LYS A 49 -10.36 -2.83 3.82
N ALA A 50 -9.53 -3.66 4.46
CA ALA A 50 -8.08 -3.44 4.51
C ALA A 50 -7.44 -3.51 3.13
N SER A 51 -7.83 -4.50 2.32
CA SER A 51 -7.38 -4.66 0.93
C SER A 51 -7.74 -3.44 0.08
N LYS A 52 -9.01 -3.01 0.12
CA LYS A 52 -9.46 -1.80 -0.59
C LYS A 52 -8.69 -0.54 -0.16
N SER A 53 -8.49 -0.36 1.14
CA SER A 53 -7.73 0.78 1.67
C SER A 53 -6.28 0.78 1.14
N ILE A 54 -5.64 -0.39 1.09
CA ILE A 54 -4.28 -0.52 0.54
C ILE A 54 -4.27 -0.25 -0.97
N SER A 55 -5.29 -0.69 -1.71
CA SER A 55 -5.42 -0.40 -3.15
C SER A 55 -5.58 1.10 -3.41
N GLU A 56 -6.42 1.79 -2.64
CA GLU A 56 -6.58 3.25 -2.74
C GLU A 56 -5.27 3.98 -2.45
N ILE A 57 -4.56 3.59 -1.38
CA ILE A 57 -3.25 4.16 -1.06
C ILE A 57 -2.25 3.86 -2.19
N SER A 58 -2.27 2.66 -2.79
CA SER A 58 -1.39 2.32 -3.91
C SER A 58 -1.58 3.29 -5.08
N LEU A 59 -2.83 3.62 -5.43
CA LEU A 59 -3.11 4.58 -6.51
C LEU A 59 -2.58 5.99 -6.19
N ASP A 60 -2.75 6.43 -4.95
CA ASP A 60 -2.18 7.70 -4.48
C ASP A 60 -0.65 7.69 -4.58
N VAL A 61 -0.01 6.59 -4.17
CA VAL A 61 1.45 6.40 -4.25
C VAL A 61 1.91 6.40 -5.70
N ASP A 62 1.20 5.76 -6.62
CA ASP A 62 1.53 5.76 -8.05
C ASP A 62 1.48 7.17 -8.64
N ARG A 63 0.49 7.97 -8.25
CA ARG A 63 0.39 9.37 -8.67
C ARG A 63 1.54 10.22 -8.12
N LEU A 64 1.90 10.02 -6.85
CA LEU A 64 3.03 10.71 -6.24
C LEU A 64 4.36 10.30 -6.89
N ALA A 65 4.52 9.01 -7.22
CA ALA A 65 5.69 8.50 -7.92
C ALA A 65 5.88 9.21 -9.28
N GLY A 66 4.81 9.45 -10.03
CA GLY A 66 4.87 10.23 -11.26
C GLY A 66 5.40 11.66 -11.04
N GLN A 67 5.04 12.29 -9.92
CA GLN A 67 5.56 13.62 -9.55
C GLN A 67 7.04 13.55 -9.17
N VAL A 68 7.47 12.51 -8.43
CA VAL A 68 8.89 12.29 -8.10
C VAL A 68 9.73 12.16 -9.36
N SER A 69 9.32 11.31 -10.30
CA SER A 69 10.04 11.11 -11.57
C SER A 69 10.10 12.37 -12.43
N ALA A 70 9.05 13.20 -12.41
CA ALA A 70 9.05 14.48 -13.11
C ALA A 70 10.08 15.44 -12.51
N LEU A 71 10.12 15.58 -11.18
CA LEU A 71 11.10 16.44 -10.49
C LEU A 71 12.54 15.93 -10.70
N GLU A 72 12.75 14.62 -10.60
CA GLU A 72 14.05 13.99 -10.87
C GLU A 72 14.52 14.32 -12.30
N THR A 73 13.64 14.20 -13.29
CA THR A 73 13.96 14.53 -14.69
C THR A 73 14.33 16.01 -14.86
N ILE A 74 13.61 16.92 -14.20
CA ILE A 74 13.89 18.36 -14.27
C ILE A 74 15.28 18.65 -13.69
N ILE A 75 15.59 18.11 -12.50
CA ILE A 75 16.88 18.31 -11.84
C ILE A 75 18.03 17.71 -12.67
N ASN A 76 17.85 16.50 -13.21
CA ASN A 76 18.85 15.84 -14.06
C ASN A 76 19.12 16.61 -15.36
N LYS A 77 18.14 17.36 -15.87
CA LYS A 77 18.31 18.27 -17.02
C LYS A 77 18.88 19.64 -16.64
N GLY A 78 19.28 19.84 -15.38
CA GLY A 78 19.83 21.10 -14.87
C GLY A 78 18.77 22.16 -14.53
N GLY A 79 17.50 21.78 -14.52
CA GLY A 79 16.41 22.64 -14.09
C GLY A 79 16.46 22.91 -12.58
N LYS A 80 15.95 24.08 -12.17
CA LYS A 80 15.82 24.43 -10.75
C LYS A 80 14.43 24.03 -10.25
N VAL A 81 14.39 23.26 -9.18
CA VAL A 81 13.16 22.94 -8.45
C VAL A 81 13.18 23.71 -7.13
N VAL A 82 12.03 24.25 -6.73
CA VAL A 82 11.90 24.96 -5.45
C VAL A 82 11.94 23.92 -4.33
N GLU A 83 12.76 24.15 -3.30
CA GLU A 83 12.90 23.20 -2.17
C GLU A 83 11.55 22.90 -1.48
N ALA A 84 10.67 23.91 -1.41
CA ALA A 84 9.32 23.75 -0.88
C ALA A 84 8.48 22.70 -1.64
N ASP A 85 8.68 22.55 -2.96
CA ASP A 85 7.95 21.54 -3.75
C ASP A 85 8.43 20.13 -3.44
N LEU A 86 9.74 19.95 -3.21
CA LEU A 86 10.32 18.68 -2.75
C LEU A 86 9.78 18.31 -1.36
N LEU A 87 9.80 19.26 -0.42
CA LEU A 87 9.29 19.06 0.95
C LEU A 87 7.80 18.70 0.96
N LYS A 88 6.99 19.40 0.16
CA LYS A 88 5.56 19.12 0.03
C LYS A 88 5.29 17.71 -0.51
N LEU A 89 6.15 17.21 -1.39
CA LEU A 89 6.01 15.86 -1.94
C LEU A 89 6.44 14.79 -0.92
N ILE A 90 7.51 15.04 -0.15
CA ILE A 90 7.91 14.20 0.98
C ILE A 90 6.78 14.12 2.01
N GLU A 91 6.19 15.24 2.40
CA GLU A 91 5.07 15.29 3.36
C GLU A 91 3.88 14.46 2.87
N LYS A 92 3.51 14.58 1.59
CA LYS A 92 2.44 13.76 1.00
C LYS A 92 2.76 12.27 1.03
N LEU A 93 4.00 11.86 0.77
CA LEU A 93 4.44 10.47 0.86
C LEU A 93 4.42 9.97 2.31
N MET A 94 4.89 10.77 3.27
CA MET A 94 4.82 10.45 4.70
C MET A 94 3.38 10.27 5.19
N ASN A 95 2.44 11.09 4.69
CA ASN A 95 1.02 10.91 4.96
C ASN A 95 0.49 9.55 4.43
N GLN A 96 0.98 9.06 3.29
CA GLN A 96 0.64 7.72 2.81
C GLN A 96 1.21 6.61 3.71
N LEU A 97 2.42 6.79 4.25
CA LEU A 97 2.97 5.85 5.25
C LEU A 97 2.11 5.77 6.50
N LEU A 98 1.71 6.92 7.06
CA LEU A 98 0.82 6.95 8.23
C LEU A 98 -0.52 6.26 7.96
N ARG A 99 -1.09 6.45 6.75
CA ARG A 99 -2.29 5.74 6.34
C ARG A 99 -2.06 4.23 6.27
N LEU A 100 -0.94 3.77 5.71
CA LEU A 100 -0.59 2.35 5.66
C LEU A 100 -0.42 1.76 7.06
N ASP A 101 0.23 2.47 7.98
CA ASP A 101 0.45 2.02 9.36
C ASP A 101 -0.87 1.86 10.13
N GLY A 102 -1.88 2.67 9.81
CA GLY A 102 -3.22 2.57 10.36
C GLY A 102 -4.04 1.36 9.85
N VAL A 103 -3.62 0.68 8.78
CA VAL A 103 -4.35 -0.47 8.23
C VAL A 103 -4.02 -1.73 9.02
N ILE A 104 -4.97 -2.25 9.80
CA ILE A 104 -4.86 -3.57 10.43
C ILE A 104 -5.08 -4.65 9.36
N ALA A 105 -4.05 -5.44 9.08
CA ALA A 105 -4.08 -6.48 8.06
C ALA A 105 -3.27 -7.71 8.50
N ASP A 106 -3.68 -8.90 8.05
CA ASP A 106 -2.97 -10.16 8.24
C ASP A 106 -2.84 -10.93 6.90
N GLY A 107 -2.07 -12.01 6.89
CA GLY A 107 -1.86 -12.86 5.71
C GLY A 107 -1.37 -12.08 4.50
N ASP A 108 -1.99 -12.32 3.34
CA ASP A 108 -1.61 -11.69 2.07
C ASP A 108 -1.81 -10.16 2.08
N VAL A 109 -2.85 -9.67 2.77
CA VAL A 109 -3.13 -8.23 2.86
C VAL A 109 -2.01 -7.52 3.63
N LYS A 110 -1.41 -8.17 4.64
CA LYS A 110 -0.23 -7.66 5.34
C LYS A 110 1.00 -7.62 4.43
N LEU A 111 1.16 -8.58 3.52
CA LEU A 111 2.23 -8.57 2.52
C LEU A 111 2.05 -7.42 1.53
N GLN A 112 0.83 -7.20 1.04
CA GLN A 112 0.50 -6.06 0.17
C GLN A 112 0.85 -4.73 0.85
N ARG A 113 0.45 -4.55 2.12
CA ARG A 113 0.81 -3.36 2.92
C ARG A 113 2.32 -3.16 2.99
N LYS A 114 3.09 -4.22 3.31
CA LYS A 114 4.56 -4.16 3.38
C LYS A 114 5.20 -3.75 2.05
N ILE A 115 4.67 -4.23 0.92
CA ILE A 115 5.14 -3.84 -0.41
C ILE A 115 4.94 -2.33 -0.60
N GLN A 116 3.76 -1.81 -0.30
CA GLN A 116 3.49 -0.38 -0.44
C GLN A 116 4.35 0.48 0.48
N VAL A 117 4.60 0.06 1.73
CA VAL A 117 5.51 0.76 2.65
C VAL A 117 6.91 0.90 2.04
N LYS A 118 7.47 -0.19 1.49
CA LYS A 118 8.79 -0.16 0.83
C LYS A 118 8.81 0.77 -0.38
N ARG A 119 7.74 0.81 -1.16
CA ARG A 119 7.63 1.72 -2.32
C ARG A 119 7.68 3.17 -1.86
N VAL A 120 6.91 3.53 -0.84
CA VAL A 120 6.89 4.91 -0.33
C VAL A 120 8.24 5.31 0.25
N GLN A 121 8.87 4.45 1.04
CA GLN A 121 10.22 4.69 1.59
C GLN A 121 11.24 4.98 0.48
N LYS A 122 11.26 4.18 -0.58
CA LYS A 122 12.14 4.40 -1.74
C LYS A 122 11.94 5.77 -2.39
N TYR A 123 10.70 6.22 -2.53
CA TYR A 123 10.40 7.53 -3.12
C TYR A 123 10.81 8.68 -2.20
N VAL A 124 10.64 8.54 -0.88
CA VAL A 124 11.12 9.51 0.11
C VAL A 124 12.65 9.62 0.05
N GLU A 125 13.37 8.50 0.07
CA GLU A 125 14.84 8.47 -0.06
C GLU A 125 15.32 9.16 -1.36
N THR A 126 14.61 8.94 -2.47
CA THR A 126 14.91 9.58 -3.75
C THR A 126 14.73 11.11 -3.65
N LEU A 127 13.67 11.59 -3.02
CA LEU A 127 13.47 13.03 -2.83
C LEU A 127 14.49 13.66 -1.89
N ASP A 128 14.89 12.95 -0.82
CA ASP A 128 15.92 13.43 0.11
C ASP A 128 17.29 13.55 -0.57
N THR A 129 17.66 12.58 -1.41
CA THR A 129 18.90 12.67 -2.21
C THR A 129 18.86 13.84 -3.19
N LEU A 130 17.75 14.02 -3.92
CA LEU A 130 17.56 15.15 -4.85
C LEU A 130 17.63 16.50 -4.13
N ARG A 131 17.06 16.59 -2.93
CA ARG A 131 17.13 17.78 -2.09
C ARG A 131 18.57 18.08 -1.69
N ASN A 132 19.30 17.10 -1.17
CA ASN A 132 20.69 17.28 -0.75
C ASN A 132 21.58 17.69 -1.93
N SER A 133 21.43 17.07 -3.10
CA SER A 133 22.14 17.45 -4.33
C SER A 133 21.85 18.90 -4.74
N SER A 134 20.60 19.35 -4.62
CA SER A 134 20.18 20.72 -4.94
C SER A 134 20.81 21.74 -4.00
N VAL A 135 20.85 21.46 -2.69
CA VAL A 135 21.49 22.31 -1.67
C VAL A 135 23.00 22.43 -1.92
N HIS A 136 23.69 21.32 -2.18
CA HIS A 136 25.12 21.31 -2.50
C HIS A 136 25.43 22.12 -3.77
N PHE A 137 24.57 22.03 -4.80
CA PHE A 137 24.73 22.82 -6.02
C PHE A 137 24.64 24.33 -5.75
N ILE A 138 23.66 24.77 -4.96
CA ILE A 138 23.50 26.18 -4.57
C ILE A 138 24.72 26.68 -3.79
N GLN A 139 25.23 25.88 -2.85
CA GLN A 139 26.41 26.23 -2.06
C GLN A 139 27.65 26.38 -2.96
N ARG A 140 27.83 25.49 -3.95
CA ARG A 140 28.93 25.57 -4.93
C ARG A 140 28.82 26.81 -5.82
N ILE A 141 27.62 27.19 -6.24
CA ILE A 141 27.40 28.43 -7.01
C ILE A 141 27.69 29.68 -6.16
N LYS A 142 27.29 29.70 -4.89
CA LYS A 142 27.61 30.81 -3.97
C LYS A 142 29.12 30.92 -3.74
N TRP A 143 29.82 29.81 -3.51
CA TRP A 143 31.27 29.76 -3.33
C TRP A 143 32.04 30.26 -4.57
N THR A 144 31.65 29.82 -5.77
CA THR A 144 32.28 30.26 -7.03
C THR A 144 32.06 31.75 -7.32
N LYS A 145 30.87 32.30 -7.03
CA LYS A 145 30.61 33.74 -7.14
C LYS A 145 31.46 34.55 -6.15
N SER A 146 31.55 34.10 -4.89
CA SER A 146 32.37 34.77 -3.86
C SER A 146 33.86 34.80 -4.20
N LYS A 147 34.39 33.74 -4.84
CA LYS A 147 35.77 33.71 -5.34
C LYS A 147 36.01 34.70 -6.48
N ARG A 148 35.05 34.86 -7.41
CA ARG A 148 35.16 35.83 -8.51
C ARG A 148 35.06 37.29 -8.07
N SER A 149 34.28 37.58 -7.02
CA SER A 149 34.18 38.93 -6.46
C SER A 149 35.39 39.35 -5.62
N GLY A 150 36.19 38.40 -5.13
CA GLY A 150 37.38 38.67 -4.32
C GLY A 150 38.70 38.73 -5.09
N VAL A 151 38.67 38.68 -6.44
CA VAL A 151 39.88 38.71 -7.30
C VAL A 151 40.10 40.08 -7.97
N ASN A 152 39.20 41.06 -7.75
CA ASN A 152 39.33 42.44 -8.25
C ASN A 152 39.59 43.45 -7.12
N SER A 153 40.53 43.17 -6.21
CA SER A 153 41.02 44.14 -5.22
C SER A 153 42.52 44.04 -5.06
#